data_AF-A0A1H0Z101-F1
#
_entry.id   AF-A0A1H0Z101-F1
#
_cell.length_a   1.000
_cell.length_b   1.000
_cell.length_c   1.000
_cell.angle_alpha   90.00
_cell.angle_beta   90.00
_cell.angle_gamma   90.00
#
_symmetry.space_group_name_H-M   'P 1'
#
loop_
_entity.id
_entity.type
_entity.pdbx_description
1 polymer ?
#
loop_
_entity_poly.entity_id
_entity_poly.type
_entity_poly.pdbx_seq_one_letter_code
_entity_poly.pdbx_strand_id
1 'polypeptide(L)'
;MQLTTSTSAQHHAGQLAEYDSLLSQLRKIPTSGIRTDNTYLTPKPFSPLAREFDKGSAHIAEVVQSIGAEVRPDRLLCLTHILKYYGLTVPEHQDATTLAPLIRELEERSANHRLGLEQGLDISCLLSADDRSKIDNEISLVLGDEETPIIDRLAREADPDVTPEQMRLTPEVCLLRLLDNHKARYLTQRLIDALGWYGARPGENPAPGIGPRLLAQALLVWYSPSPTESSDTIAGYRLQQRANQGKSYQRLRSEFENHLLDSGQVTTPLEKIVLGRLLLRQFPIEFQVRNIPQDLPYATSVVWVNFVHGARLAHALDPGLLQRLTFQQLVDLPLRKSEKAPKALLDLIALTRLAAAREWSRATGAIAPTHETATEALSDPINALEKYTKQLNAAIIQMTVEPPQRLELASKCLKEAFSGRLVGPLDIRLMRDDGYAGKRVERNVIETPTVPGRTYPLVEVYASGGLSPNTKWYVSNDGKIGTFWISLSSKGTLEHGLTKQHTDPKPFLLIPPKYPCLTFRPCSTNASAAISIKPKMPMKP
;
A
#
# COMPACT_ATOMS: atom_id res chain seq x y z
N MET A 1 -49.61 2.64 14.23
CA MET A 1 -48.47 3.23 14.96
C MET A 1 -47.45 3.63 13.92
N GLN A 2 -47.35 4.91 13.57
CA GLN A 2 -46.34 5.40 12.63
C GLN A 2 -44.97 5.16 13.27
N LEU A 3 -44.14 4.30 12.67
CA LEU A 3 -42.72 4.25 12.98
C LEU A 3 -42.16 5.64 12.67
N THR A 4 -41.91 6.45 13.69
CA THR A 4 -41.23 7.72 13.54
C THR A 4 -39.85 7.43 12.96
N THR A 5 -39.69 7.60 11.65
CA THR A 5 -38.41 7.47 10.97
C THR A 5 -37.48 8.52 11.55
N SER A 6 -36.44 8.09 12.27
CA SER A 6 -35.48 8.99 12.88
C SER A 6 -34.79 9.86 11.82
N THR A 7 -34.55 11.13 12.13
CA THR A 7 -33.97 12.09 11.18
C THR A 7 -32.44 11.97 11.14
N SER A 8 -31.82 12.44 10.05
CA SER A 8 -30.35 12.53 9.96
C SER A 8 -29.74 13.35 11.09
N ALA A 9 -30.44 14.38 11.57
CA ALA A 9 -30.00 15.19 12.71
C ALA A 9 -30.00 14.39 14.02
N GLN A 10 -31.01 13.54 14.25
CA GLN A 10 -31.04 12.64 15.40
C GLN A 10 -29.91 11.62 15.36
N HIS A 11 -29.60 11.06 14.18
CA HIS A 11 -28.47 10.15 14.01
C HIS A 11 -27.12 10.84 14.27
N HIS A 12 -26.95 12.05 13.75
CA HIS A 12 -25.74 12.86 13.98
C HIS A 12 -25.54 13.13 15.48
N ALA A 13 -26.58 13.62 16.16
CA ALA A 13 -26.55 13.89 17.60
C ALA A 13 -26.35 12.63 18.44
N GLY A 14 -26.97 11.51 18.08
CA GLY A 14 -26.83 10.23 18.77
C GLY A 14 -25.40 9.71 18.73
N GLN A 15 -24.73 9.81 17.58
CA GLN A 15 -23.33 9.41 17.44
C GLN A 15 -22.38 10.35 18.21
N LEU A 16 -22.63 11.66 18.21
CA LEU A 16 -21.85 12.60 19.03
C LEU A 16 -21.97 12.31 20.53
N ALA A 17 -23.20 12.09 21.00
CA ALA A 17 -23.44 11.73 22.39
C ALA A 17 -22.73 10.42 22.78
N GLU A 18 -22.60 9.48 21.85
CA GLU A 18 -21.85 8.24 22.06
C GLU A 18 -20.35 8.52 22.21
N TYR A 19 -19.76 9.27 21.28
CA TYR A 19 -18.35 9.66 21.38
C TYR A 19 -18.03 10.44 22.66
N ASP A 20 -18.87 11.40 23.04
CA ASP A 20 -18.69 12.17 24.26
C ASP A 20 -18.78 11.27 25.51
N SER A 21 -19.69 10.29 25.51
CA SER A 21 -19.80 9.30 26.57
C SER A 21 -18.56 8.41 26.66
N LEU A 22 -18.03 7.96 25.52
CA LEU A 22 -16.82 7.12 25.46
C LEU A 22 -15.59 7.89 25.95
N LEU A 23 -15.39 9.13 25.48
CA LEU A 23 -14.31 10.02 25.92
C LEU A 23 -14.38 10.29 27.43
N SER A 24 -15.58 10.57 27.94
CA SER A 24 -15.79 10.80 29.38
C SER A 24 -15.36 9.60 30.22
N GLN A 25 -15.66 8.38 29.78
CA GLN A 25 -15.28 7.17 30.51
C GLN A 25 -13.79 6.88 30.40
N LEU A 26 -13.23 6.92 29.19
CA LEU A 26 -11.79 6.66 28.98
C LEU A 26 -10.91 7.59 29.81
N ARG A 27 -11.26 8.87 29.94
CA ARG A 27 -10.52 9.84 30.75
C ARG A 27 -10.58 9.57 32.26
N LYS A 28 -11.60 8.83 32.74
CA LYS A 28 -11.75 8.46 34.17
C LYS A 28 -11.02 7.17 34.54
N ILE A 29 -10.67 6.33 33.57
CA ILE A 29 -10.02 5.03 33.82
C ILE A 29 -8.71 5.17 34.59
N PRO A 30 -7.76 6.06 34.20
CA PRO A 30 -6.49 6.19 34.91
C PRO A 30 -6.63 6.54 36.40
N THR A 31 -7.69 7.29 36.74
CA THR A 31 -7.94 7.76 38.12
C THR A 31 -8.83 6.83 38.93
N SER A 32 -9.67 6.03 38.28
CA SER A 32 -10.65 5.16 38.97
C SER A 32 -10.11 3.77 39.28
N GLY A 33 -9.07 3.32 38.57
CA GLY A 33 -8.58 1.94 38.65
C GLY A 33 -9.53 0.90 38.02
N ILE A 34 -10.68 1.34 37.49
CA ILE A 34 -11.65 0.49 36.80
C ILE A 34 -11.25 0.40 35.33
N ARG A 35 -10.98 -0.81 34.86
CA ARG A 35 -10.59 -1.07 33.46
C ARG A 35 -11.80 -1.03 32.52
N THR A 36 -11.54 -0.87 31.22
CA THR A 36 -12.55 -0.89 30.16
C THR A 36 -13.39 -2.17 30.14
N ASP A 37 -12.81 -3.32 30.50
CA ASP A 37 -13.48 -4.62 30.53
C ASP A 37 -14.56 -4.70 31.63
N ASN A 38 -14.41 -3.88 32.68
CA ASN A 38 -15.36 -3.78 33.79
C ASN A 38 -16.22 -2.51 33.76
N THR A 39 -16.16 -1.73 32.68
CA THR A 39 -16.98 -0.54 32.49
C THR A 39 -18.13 -0.85 31.53
N TYR A 40 -19.36 -0.56 31.93
CA TYR A 40 -20.56 -0.90 31.17
C TYR A 40 -21.36 0.34 30.80
N LEU A 41 -21.80 0.41 29.54
CA LEU A 41 -22.56 1.55 29.01
C LEU A 41 -23.76 1.06 28.21
N THR A 42 -24.82 1.87 28.23
CA THR A 42 -25.94 1.75 27.29
C THR A 42 -25.58 2.52 26.01
N PRO A 43 -25.72 1.89 24.82
CA PRO A 43 -25.59 2.59 23.55
C PRO A 43 -26.49 3.84 23.50
N LYS A 44 -25.98 4.94 22.94
CA LYS A 44 -26.76 6.19 22.91
C LYS A 44 -27.86 6.11 21.86
N PRO A 45 -29.08 6.60 22.15
CA PRO A 45 -30.18 6.58 21.18
C PRO A 45 -29.75 7.15 19.83
N PHE A 46 -30.18 6.48 18.75
CA PHE A 46 -29.88 6.83 17.36
C PHE A 46 -28.42 6.68 16.92
N SER A 47 -27.49 6.29 17.80
CA SER A 47 -26.11 5.98 17.43
C SER A 47 -26.03 4.76 16.49
N PRO A 48 -24.94 4.60 15.71
CA PRO A 48 -24.74 3.42 14.88
C PRO A 48 -24.91 2.11 15.66
N LEU A 49 -24.34 2.04 16.87
CA LEU A 49 -24.44 0.88 17.72
C LEU A 49 -25.89 0.66 18.20
N ALA A 50 -26.58 1.69 18.69
CA ALA A 50 -27.97 1.55 19.12
C ALA A 50 -28.88 1.06 17.98
N ARG A 51 -28.67 1.54 16.75
CA ARG A 51 -29.43 1.10 15.57
C ARG A 51 -29.20 -0.36 15.24
N GLU A 52 -27.99 -0.87 15.40
CA GLU A 52 -27.72 -2.29 15.25
C GLU A 52 -28.35 -3.10 16.37
N PHE A 53 -28.36 -2.55 17.60
CA PHE A 53 -29.06 -3.15 18.74
C PHE A 53 -30.58 -3.22 18.57
N ASP A 54 -31.19 -2.23 17.92
CA ASP A 54 -32.63 -2.16 17.74
C ASP A 54 -33.15 -3.01 16.57
N LYS A 55 -32.28 -3.52 15.69
CA LYS A 55 -32.63 -4.43 14.59
C LYS A 55 -33.04 -5.85 15.04
N GLY A 56 -33.01 -6.15 16.34
CA GLY A 56 -33.55 -7.38 16.93
C GLY A 56 -32.49 -8.34 17.49
N SER A 57 -32.92 -9.23 18.40
CA SER A 57 -32.06 -10.10 19.21
C SER A 57 -31.15 -11.04 18.41
N ALA A 58 -31.58 -11.52 17.24
CA ALA A 58 -30.77 -12.36 16.37
C ALA A 58 -29.58 -11.59 15.76
N HIS A 59 -29.79 -10.34 15.37
CA HIS A 59 -28.73 -9.49 14.83
C HIS A 59 -27.82 -8.96 15.94
N ILE A 60 -28.37 -8.72 17.13
CA ILE A 60 -27.56 -8.43 18.33
C ILE A 60 -26.59 -9.58 18.58
N ALA A 61 -27.04 -10.84 18.59
CA ALA A 61 -26.16 -11.99 18.82
C ALA A 61 -25.05 -12.08 17.76
N GLU A 62 -25.35 -11.84 16.48
CA GLU A 62 -24.34 -11.79 15.41
C GLU A 62 -23.34 -10.62 15.59
N VAL A 63 -23.83 -9.41 15.86
CA VAL A 63 -22.97 -8.23 16.08
C VAL A 63 -22.09 -8.43 17.30
N VAL A 64 -22.67 -8.95 18.38
CA VAL A 64 -22.02 -9.23 19.67
C VAL A 64 -21.02 -10.37 19.53
N GLN A 65 -21.34 -11.45 18.80
CA GLN A 65 -20.40 -12.52 18.47
C GLN A 65 -19.27 -12.02 17.55
N SER A 66 -19.57 -11.13 16.59
CA SER A 66 -18.57 -10.56 15.68
C SER A 66 -17.55 -9.65 16.37
N ILE A 67 -17.90 -9.09 17.54
CA ILE A 67 -17.00 -8.31 18.41
C ILE A 67 -16.50 -9.10 19.63
N GLY A 68 -16.86 -10.39 19.74
CA GLY A 68 -16.43 -11.31 20.80
C GLY A 68 -17.06 -11.05 22.17
N ALA A 69 -18.25 -10.47 22.20
CA ALA A 69 -18.99 -10.08 23.40
C ALA A 69 -20.12 -11.06 23.73
N GLU A 70 -20.71 -10.94 24.93
CA GLU A 70 -21.99 -11.56 25.30
C GLU A 70 -23.04 -10.48 25.56
N VAL A 71 -24.29 -10.71 25.16
CA VAL A 71 -25.40 -9.77 25.41
C VAL A 71 -25.85 -9.95 26.84
N ARG A 72 -25.60 -8.96 27.70
CA ARG A 72 -26.16 -8.98 29.05
C ARG A 72 -27.68 -8.72 29.00
N PRO A 73 -28.48 -9.34 29.90
CA PRO A 73 -29.93 -9.14 29.95
C PRO A 73 -30.36 -7.68 30.18
N ASP A 74 -29.50 -6.88 30.81
CA ASP A 74 -29.69 -5.47 31.11
C ASP A 74 -29.40 -4.53 29.90
N ARG A 75 -29.11 -5.09 28.72
CA ARG A 75 -28.74 -4.37 27.49
C ARG A 75 -27.50 -3.46 27.65
N LEU A 76 -26.68 -3.71 28.67
CA LEU A 76 -25.41 -3.03 28.85
C LEU A 76 -24.31 -3.71 28.04
N LEU A 77 -23.41 -2.90 27.48
CA LEU A 77 -22.23 -3.37 26.78
C LEU A 77 -20.96 -2.92 27.49
N CYS A 78 -20.03 -3.85 27.57
CA CYS A 78 -18.68 -3.57 28.02
C CYS A 78 -18.03 -2.51 27.09
N LEU A 79 -17.37 -1.52 27.69
CA LEU A 79 -16.71 -0.42 27.00
C LEU A 79 -15.68 -0.94 25.99
N THR A 80 -14.93 -2.01 26.32
CA THR A 80 -13.99 -2.66 25.38
C THR A 80 -14.68 -3.11 24.10
N HIS A 81 -15.89 -3.63 24.18
CA HIS A 81 -16.64 -4.09 23.00
C HIS A 81 -17.20 -2.93 22.18
N ILE A 82 -17.66 -1.86 22.83
CA ILE A 82 -18.08 -0.65 22.12
C ILE A 82 -16.89 -0.03 21.36
N LEU A 83 -15.72 0.04 22.00
CA LEU A 83 -14.50 0.55 21.34
C LEU A 83 -14.10 -0.33 20.14
N LYS A 84 -14.14 -1.66 20.29
CA LYS A 84 -13.88 -2.61 19.19
C LYS A 84 -14.89 -2.48 18.05
N TYR A 85 -16.17 -2.23 18.35
CA TYR A 85 -17.19 -1.97 17.34
C TYR A 85 -16.85 -0.75 16.49
N TYR A 86 -16.30 0.30 17.13
CA TYR A 86 -15.73 1.44 16.44
C TYR A 86 -14.32 1.16 15.89
N GLY A 87 -13.84 -0.08 15.81
CA GLY A 87 -12.51 -0.38 15.26
C GLY A 87 -11.36 0.25 16.03
N LEU A 88 -11.55 0.53 17.33
CA LEU A 88 -10.52 1.04 18.23
C LEU A 88 -9.88 -0.12 18.99
N THR A 89 -8.55 -0.15 19.01
CA THR A 89 -7.77 -1.14 19.74
C THR A 89 -7.56 -0.68 21.18
N VAL A 90 -7.99 -1.49 22.14
CA VAL A 90 -7.81 -1.22 23.56
C VAL A 90 -6.49 -1.84 24.03
N PRO A 91 -5.59 -1.06 24.67
CA PRO A 91 -4.32 -1.59 25.17
C PRO A 91 -4.54 -2.54 26.36
N GLU A 92 -3.64 -3.51 26.51
CA GLU A 92 -3.69 -4.49 27.61
C GLU A 92 -3.46 -3.84 28.98
N HIS A 93 -2.50 -2.93 29.06
CA HIS A 93 -2.30 -2.04 30.20
C HIS A 93 -3.08 -0.74 29.96
N GLN A 94 -3.76 -0.25 31.01
CA GLN A 94 -4.69 0.87 30.92
C GLN A 94 -4.34 1.94 31.97
N ASP A 95 -3.22 2.60 31.72
CA ASP A 95 -2.77 3.79 32.43
C ASP A 95 -2.95 5.06 31.56
N ALA A 96 -2.60 6.22 32.10
CA ALA A 96 -2.74 7.49 31.37
C ALA A 96 -1.93 7.52 30.05
N THR A 97 -0.74 6.90 30.03
CA THR A 97 0.17 6.93 28.88
C THR A 97 -0.32 6.01 27.76
N THR A 98 -0.76 4.81 28.11
CA THR A 98 -1.25 3.78 27.18
C THR A 98 -2.62 4.12 26.61
N LEU A 99 -3.47 4.83 27.37
CA LEU A 99 -4.79 5.28 26.89
C LEU A 99 -4.73 6.58 26.08
N ALA A 100 -3.67 7.40 26.20
CA ALA A 100 -3.58 8.67 25.49
C ALA A 100 -3.71 8.54 23.95
N PRO A 101 -3.08 7.57 23.27
CA PRO A 101 -3.27 7.37 21.83
C PRO A 101 -4.71 6.99 21.45
N LEU A 102 -5.37 6.18 22.28
CA LEU A 102 -6.76 5.76 22.08
C LEU A 102 -7.73 6.94 22.26
N ILE A 103 -7.53 7.75 23.30
CA ILE A 103 -8.32 8.97 23.55
C ILE A 103 -8.16 9.94 22.37
N ARG A 104 -6.92 10.17 21.93
CA ARG A 104 -6.63 11.04 20.78
C ARG A 104 -7.30 10.54 19.49
N GLU A 105 -7.24 9.25 19.21
CA GLU A 105 -7.91 8.68 18.04
C GLU A 105 -9.44 8.87 18.10
N LEU A 106 -10.04 8.72 19.29
CA LEU A 106 -11.47 8.95 19.48
C LEU A 106 -11.85 10.43 19.37
N GLU A 107 -11.00 11.34 19.85
CA GLU A 107 -11.16 12.79 19.66
C GLU A 107 -11.12 13.16 18.17
N GLU A 108 -10.18 12.60 17.41
CA GLU A 108 -10.08 12.80 15.96
C GLU A 108 -11.33 12.28 15.22
N ARG A 109 -11.94 11.17 15.68
CA ARG A 109 -13.19 10.66 15.08
C ARG A 109 -14.40 11.52 15.44
N SER A 110 -14.47 11.97 16.69
CA SER A 110 -15.50 12.91 17.12
C SER A 110 -15.43 14.21 16.34
N ALA A 111 -14.22 14.77 16.18
CA ALA A 111 -14.00 15.99 15.42
C ALA A 111 -14.37 15.83 13.93
N ASN A 112 -13.95 14.74 13.29
CA ASN A 112 -14.34 14.42 11.91
C ASN A 112 -15.87 14.36 11.73
N HIS A 113 -16.57 13.69 12.65
CA HIS A 113 -18.03 13.58 12.62
C HIS A 113 -18.74 14.92 12.88
N ARG A 114 -18.20 15.78 13.77
CA ARG A 114 -18.71 17.14 13.99
C ARG A 114 -18.54 18.02 12.76
N LEU A 115 -17.36 17.96 12.15
CA LEU A 115 -17.03 18.67 10.92
C LEU A 115 -17.90 18.20 9.75
N GLY A 116 -18.23 16.89 9.70
CA GLY A 116 -19.07 16.31 8.68
C GLY A 116 -18.48 16.41 7.27
N LEU A 117 -17.16 16.62 7.16
CA LEU A 117 -16.45 16.87 5.90
C LEU A 117 -16.41 15.62 4.99
N GLU A 118 -16.33 14.42 5.58
CA GLU A 118 -16.18 13.13 4.86
C GLU A 118 -17.51 12.36 4.72
N GLN A 119 -18.58 12.74 5.43
CA GLN A 119 -19.87 12.02 5.47
C GLN A 119 -21.07 12.89 5.04
N GLY A 120 -20.83 13.92 4.24
CA GLY A 120 -21.83 14.93 3.85
C GLY A 120 -22.08 15.00 2.35
N LEU A 121 -23.15 15.71 2.00
CA LEU A 121 -23.36 16.20 0.64
C LEU A 121 -22.13 17.03 0.23
N ASP A 122 -21.65 16.79 -0.99
CA ASP A 122 -20.63 17.65 -1.58
C ASP A 122 -21.21 19.05 -1.81
N ILE A 123 -20.85 19.98 -0.94
CA ILE A 123 -21.39 21.36 -0.99
C ILE A 123 -20.88 22.10 -2.24
N SER A 124 -19.77 21.67 -2.84
CA SER A 124 -19.22 22.33 -4.02
C SER A 124 -20.20 22.31 -5.21
N CYS A 125 -21.06 21.30 -5.31
CA CYS A 125 -22.06 21.19 -6.38
C CYS A 125 -23.26 22.12 -6.21
N LEU A 126 -23.42 22.72 -5.03
CA LEU A 126 -24.48 23.69 -4.72
C LEU A 126 -24.07 25.14 -5.02
N LEU A 127 -22.79 25.39 -5.31
CA LEU A 127 -22.26 26.74 -5.51
C LEU A 127 -22.22 27.10 -6.99
N SER A 128 -22.91 28.18 -7.36
CA SER A 128 -22.80 28.79 -8.69
C SER A 128 -21.52 29.62 -8.86
N ALA A 129 -21.26 30.09 -10.08
CA ALA A 129 -20.16 31.03 -10.32
C ALA A 129 -20.35 32.36 -9.57
N ASP A 130 -21.59 32.85 -9.47
CA ASP A 130 -21.95 34.05 -8.70
C ASP A 130 -21.69 33.85 -7.20
N ASP A 131 -22.01 32.67 -6.68
CA ASP A 131 -21.78 32.34 -5.27
C ASP A 131 -20.29 32.33 -4.90
N ARG A 132 -19.41 31.94 -5.83
CA ARG A 132 -17.96 32.01 -5.63
C ARG A 132 -17.49 33.44 -5.45
N SER A 133 -17.97 34.37 -6.28
CA SER A 133 -17.64 35.79 -6.13
C SER A 133 -18.17 36.37 -4.80
N LYS A 134 -19.34 35.95 -4.32
CA LYS A 134 -19.84 36.32 -2.99
C LYS A 134 -18.95 35.79 -1.87
N ILE A 135 -18.52 34.54 -1.98
CA ILE A 135 -17.58 33.92 -1.03
C ILE A 135 -16.28 34.74 -0.97
N ASP A 136 -15.67 35.05 -2.12
CA ASP A 136 -14.41 35.80 -2.17
C ASP A 136 -14.55 37.19 -1.55
N ASN A 137 -15.68 37.88 -1.80
CA ASN A 137 -15.96 39.18 -1.22
C ASN A 137 -16.08 39.12 0.31
N GLU A 138 -16.80 38.13 0.86
CA GLU A 138 -16.97 37.99 2.31
C GLU A 138 -15.67 37.55 3.01
N ILE A 139 -14.88 36.66 2.40
CA ILE A 139 -13.56 36.30 2.92
C ILE A 139 -12.66 37.54 2.93
N SER A 140 -12.60 38.29 1.83
CA SER A 140 -11.81 39.53 1.75
C SER A 140 -12.26 40.58 2.76
N LEU A 141 -13.56 40.69 3.02
CA LEU A 141 -14.07 41.67 3.98
C LEU A 141 -13.67 41.33 5.43
N VAL A 142 -13.72 40.06 5.81
CA VAL A 142 -13.46 39.62 7.19
C VAL A 142 -11.98 39.34 7.44
N LEU A 143 -11.26 38.90 6.39
CA LEU A 143 -9.90 38.38 6.43
C LEU A 143 -9.07 38.94 5.25
N GLY A 144 -9.24 40.20 4.85
CA GLY A 144 -8.56 40.76 3.67
C GLY A 144 -7.21 41.46 3.87
N ASP A 145 -6.72 41.56 5.11
CA ASP A 145 -5.42 42.20 5.38
C ASP A 145 -4.27 41.50 4.61
N GLU A 146 -3.40 42.27 3.95
CA GLU A 146 -2.56 41.80 2.83
C GLU A 146 -1.32 41.00 3.26
N GLU A 147 -0.83 41.15 4.49
CA GLU A 147 0.46 40.54 4.88
C GLU A 147 0.36 39.11 5.41
N THR A 148 -0.82 38.67 5.86
CA THR A 148 -0.99 37.37 6.51
C THR A 148 -1.99 36.49 5.78
N PRO A 149 -1.64 35.23 5.45
CA PRO A 149 -2.57 34.37 4.76
C PRO A 149 -3.80 34.01 5.61
N ILE A 150 -4.91 33.66 4.94
CA ILE A 150 -6.23 33.48 5.56
C ILE A 150 -6.24 32.33 6.57
N ILE A 151 -5.66 31.20 6.21
CA ILE A 151 -5.59 30.03 7.10
C ILE A 151 -4.77 30.35 8.34
N ASP A 152 -3.61 31.01 8.19
CA ASP A 152 -2.76 31.41 9.31
C ASP A 152 -3.49 32.36 10.28
N ARG A 153 -4.33 33.25 9.78
CA ARG A 153 -5.17 34.11 10.63
C ARG A 153 -6.23 33.33 11.38
N LEU A 154 -6.96 32.45 10.71
CA LEU A 154 -7.96 31.60 11.38
C LEU A 154 -7.31 30.71 12.44
N ALA A 155 -6.07 30.26 12.21
CA ALA A 155 -5.33 29.44 13.14
C ALA A 155 -4.88 30.18 14.42
N ARG A 156 -4.55 31.48 14.33
CA ARG A 156 -4.22 32.33 15.49
C ARG A 156 -5.43 32.71 16.35
N GLU A 157 -6.63 32.60 15.79
CA GLU A 157 -7.89 32.91 16.49
C GLU A 157 -8.46 31.67 17.19
N ALA A 158 -7.84 30.50 16.99
CA ALA A 158 -8.18 29.27 17.70
C ALA A 158 -7.52 29.27 19.09
N ASP A 159 -8.20 28.67 20.08
CA ASP A 159 -7.65 28.48 21.42
C ASP A 159 -7.48 26.97 21.73
N PRO A 160 -6.24 26.48 21.97
CA PRO A 160 -4.98 27.18 21.70
C PRO A 160 -4.70 27.28 20.20
N ASP A 161 -3.76 28.15 19.80
CA ASP A 161 -3.33 28.35 18.41
C ASP A 161 -3.03 27.03 17.70
N VAL A 162 -3.45 26.92 16.44
CA VAL A 162 -3.18 25.76 15.59
C VAL A 162 -1.81 25.91 14.93
N THR A 163 -0.87 25.04 15.29
CA THR A 163 0.47 25.00 14.69
C THR A 163 0.60 23.89 13.64
N PRO A 164 1.57 23.97 12.72
CA PRO A 164 1.84 22.89 11.75
C PRO A 164 2.08 21.52 12.42
N GLU A 165 2.77 21.49 13.55
CA GLU A 165 3.06 20.24 14.26
C GLU A 165 1.80 19.65 14.92
N GLN A 166 0.94 20.49 15.52
CA GLN A 166 -0.35 20.04 16.04
C GLN A 166 -1.26 19.53 14.92
N MET A 167 -1.27 20.23 13.78
CA MET A 167 -2.09 19.86 12.62
C MET A 167 -1.68 18.49 12.04
N ARG A 168 -0.38 18.13 12.08
CA ARG A 168 0.07 16.78 11.69
C ARG A 168 -0.32 15.70 12.70
N LEU A 169 -0.38 16.05 13.98
CA LEU A 169 -0.66 15.11 15.06
C LEU A 169 -2.15 14.79 15.21
N THR A 170 -2.98 15.82 15.14
CA THR A 170 -4.44 15.79 15.35
C THR A 170 -5.15 16.66 14.32
N PRO A 171 -5.13 16.28 13.03
CA PRO A 171 -5.65 17.11 11.95
C PRO A 171 -7.13 17.45 12.11
N GLU A 172 -7.98 16.52 12.51
CA GLU A 172 -9.42 16.75 12.60
C GLU A 172 -9.79 17.65 13.78
N VAL A 173 -9.14 17.46 14.93
CA VAL A 173 -9.32 18.35 16.09
C VAL A 173 -8.81 19.76 15.78
N CYS A 174 -7.69 19.89 15.06
CA CYS A 174 -7.18 21.18 14.63
C CYS A 174 -8.11 21.85 13.62
N LEU A 175 -8.61 21.12 12.61
CA LEU A 175 -9.59 21.64 11.67
C LEU A 175 -10.88 22.07 12.37
N LEU A 176 -11.37 21.31 13.34
CA LEU A 176 -12.56 21.71 14.11
C LEU A 176 -12.32 23.03 14.83
N ARG A 177 -11.18 23.20 15.51
CA ARG A 177 -10.84 24.47 16.18
C ARG A 177 -10.71 25.63 15.19
N LEU A 178 -10.11 25.39 14.02
CA LEU A 178 -9.90 26.39 12.98
C LEU A 178 -11.23 26.81 12.33
N LEU A 179 -12.13 25.86 12.08
CA LEU A 179 -13.38 26.08 11.36
C LEU A 179 -14.59 26.42 12.24
N ASP A 180 -14.44 26.34 13.57
CA ASP A 180 -15.52 26.55 14.53
C ASP A 180 -15.15 27.54 15.67
N ASN A 181 -14.04 28.29 15.54
CA ASN A 181 -13.75 29.40 16.44
C ASN A 181 -14.71 30.59 16.22
N HIS A 182 -14.65 31.60 17.11
CA HIS A 182 -15.54 32.75 17.06
C HIS A 182 -15.51 33.48 15.71
N LYS A 183 -14.32 33.72 15.15
CA LYS A 183 -14.15 34.41 13.86
C LYS A 183 -14.64 33.56 12.68
N ALA A 184 -14.37 32.25 12.73
CA ALA A 184 -14.86 31.27 11.76
C ALA A 184 -16.40 31.20 11.74
N ARG A 185 -17.04 31.18 12.91
CA ARG A 185 -18.51 31.21 13.04
C ARG A 185 -19.10 32.51 12.52
N TYR A 186 -18.46 33.65 12.83
CA TYR A 186 -18.88 34.95 12.30
C TYR A 186 -18.81 35.00 10.76
N LEU A 187 -17.69 34.59 10.17
CA LEU A 187 -17.55 34.50 8.71
C LEU A 187 -18.57 33.54 8.11
N THR A 188 -18.76 32.37 8.73
CA THR A 188 -19.75 31.38 8.28
C THR A 188 -21.16 31.97 8.24
N GLN A 189 -21.58 32.72 9.27
CA GLN A 189 -22.90 33.35 9.27
C GLN A 189 -23.02 34.36 8.13
N ARG A 190 -22.01 35.19 7.90
CA ARG A 190 -21.99 36.14 6.77
C ARG A 190 -22.09 35.43 5.42
N LEU A 191 -21.40 34.30 5.26
CA LEU A 191 -21.50 33.47 4.06
C LEU A 191 -22.92 32.91 3.88
N ILE A 192 -23.55 32.40 4.95
CA ILE A 192 -24.93 31.92 4.91
C ILE A 192 -25.89 33.04 4.48
N ASP A 193 -25.73 34.24 5.05
CA ASP A 193 -26.55 35.41 4.74
C ASP A 193 -26.36 35.86 3.28
N ALA A 194 -25.12 35.98 2.82
CA ALA A 194 -24.78 36.40 1.46
C ALA A 194 -25.26 35.41 0.39
N LEU A 195 -25.18 34.11 0.68
CA LEU A 195 -25.65 33.04 -0.21
C LEU A 195 -27.17 32.80 -0.11
N GLY A 196 -27.85 33.38 0.88
CA GLY A 196 -29.28 33.16 1.11
C GLY A 196 -29.62 31.72 1.49
N TRP A 197 -28.71 31.02 2.18
CA TRP A 197 -28.91 29.64 2.60
C TRP A 197 -29.81 29.53 3.82
N TYR A 198 -30.35 28.33 4.05
CA TYR A 198 -31.17 28.05 5.23
C TYR A 198 -30.37 28.31 6.52
N GLY A 199 -30.89 29.17 7.39
CA GLY A 199 -30.15 29.74 8.53
C GLY A 199 -29.88 31.24 8.41
N ALA A 200 -30.18 31.86 7.25
CA ALA A 200 -30.08 33.31 7.06
C ALA A 200 -31.28 34.07 7.68
N ARG A 201 -32.41 33.39 7.94
CA ARG A 201 -33.62 34.03 8.47
C ARG A 201 -33.80 33.78 9.97
N PRO A 202 -34.42 34.71 10.72
CA PRO A 202 -34.72 34.50 12.13
C PRO A 202 -35.55 33.23 12.36
N GLY A 203 -35.09 32.39 13.29
CA GLY A 203 -35.74 31.12 13.63
C GLY A 203 -35.33 29.92 12.78
N GLU A 204 -34.53 30.12 11.73
CA GLU A 204 -33.90 29.03 10.99
C GLU A 204 -32.58 28.62 11.64
N ASN A 205 -32.42 27.33 11.93
CA ASN A 205 -31.16 26.78 12.44
C ASN A 205 -30.55 25.85 11.38
N PRO A 206 -29.37 26.16 10.83
CA PRO A 206 -28.75 25.31 9.82
C PRO A 206 -28.48 23.91 10.38
N ALA A 207 -28.51 22.91 9.50
CA ALA A 207 -28.24 21.53 9.91
C ALA A 207 -26.83 21.40 10.54
N PRO A 208 -26.63 20.49 11.52
CA PRO A 208 -25.34 20.29 12.14
C PRO A 208 -24.20 20.07 11.11
N GLY A 209 -23.07 20.73 11.34
CA GLY A 209 -21.89 20.65 10.47
C GLY A 209 -21.97 21.44 9.16
N ILE A 210 -23.10 22.06 8.80
CA ILE A 210 -23.18 22.91 7.59
C ILE A 210 -22.19 24.06 7.67
N GLY A 211 -22.10 24.73 8.82
CA GLY A 211 -21.20 25.87 8.99
C GLY A 211 -19.73 25.55 8.69
N PRO A 212 -19.11 24.61 9.43
CA PRO A 212 -17.73 24.19 9.17
C PRO A 212 -17.50 23.66 7.74
N ARG A 213 -18.47 22.97 7.14
CA ARG A 213 -18.37 22.52 5.75
C ARG A 213 -18.40 23.69 4.75
N LEU A 214 -19.27 24.67 4.97
CA LEU A 214 -19.36 25.86 4.13
C LEU A 214 -18.06 26.66 4.21
N LEU A 215 -17.53 26.86 5.42
CA LEU A 215 -16.24 27.55 5.59
C LEU A 215 -15.09 26.75 4.95
N ALA A 216 -15.04 25.43 5.14
CA ALA A 216 -14.05 24.59 4.46
C ALA A 216 -14.14 24.71 2.93
N GLN A 217 -15.36 24.73 2.38
CA GLN A 217 -15.57 24.90 0.95
C GLN A 217 -15.19 26.30 0.48
N ALA A 218 -15.49 27.32 1.28
CA ALA A 218 -15.13 28.71 1.02
C ALA A 218 -13.60 28.91 0.98
N LEU A 219 -12.87 28.26 1.91
CA LEU A 219 -11.41 28.19 1.84
C LEU A 219 -10.94 27.50 0.55
N LEU A 220 -11.54 26.38 0.16
CA LEU A 220 -11.18 25.72 -1.11
C LEU A 220 -11.42 26.62 -2.33
N VAL A 221 -12.52 27.40 -2.35
CA VAL A 221 -12.80 28.37 -3.41
C VAL A 221 -11.73 29.46 -3.44
N TRP A 222 -11.38 30.02 -2.28
CA TRP A 222 -10.38 31.08 -2.16
C TRP A 222 -9.01 30.65 -2.71
N TYR A 223 -8.57 29.44 -2.36
CA TYR A 223 -7.25 28.92 -2.75
C TYR A 223 -7.25 28.19 -4.11
N SER A 224 -8.40 27.95 -4.71
CA SER A 224 -8.51 27.25 -6.01
C SER A 224 -9.18 28.15 -7.05
N PRO A 225 -8.47 29.15 -7.60
CA PRO A 225 -9.07 30.21 -8.42
C PRO A 225 -9.57 29.73 -9.80
N SER A 226 -9.21 28.52 -10.27
CA SER A 226 -9.60 28.06 -11.59
C SER A 226 -10.63 26.92 -11.54
N PRO A 227 -11.89 27.17 -11.96
CA PRO A 227 -12.91 26.13 -12.10
C PRO A 227 -12.69 25.22 -13.33
N THR A 228 -11.65 25.47 -14.14
CA THR A 228 -11.37 24.71 -15.38
C THR A 228 -10.40 23.55 -15.17
N GLU A 229 -10.18 23.10 -13.93
CA GLU A 229 -9.39 21.89 -13.69
C GLU A 229 -10.02 20.69 -14.39
N SER A 230 -9.19 19.90 -15.07
CA SER A 230 -9.63 18.64 -15.65
C SER A 230 -10.01 17.68 -14.52
N SER A 231 -11.03 16.86 -14.75
CA SER A 231 -11.55 15.91 -13.73
C SER A 231 -10.53 14.84 -13.28
N ASP A 232 -9.32 14.83 -13.86
CA ASP A 232 -8.21 13.92 -13.53
C ASP A 232 -7.16 14.53 -12.60
N THR A 233 -7.30 15.80 -12.21
CA THR A 233 -6.38 16.51 -11.31
C THR A 233 -7.06 17.02 -10.05
N ILE A 234 -6.26 17.19 -8.99
CA ILE A 234 -6.67 17.77 -7.71
C ILE A 234 -5.73 18.92 -7.41
N ALA A 235 -6.18 20.18 -7.52
CA ALA A 235 -5.31 21.36 -7.41
C ALA A 235 -4.10 21.27 -8.38
N GLY A 236 -4.33 20.80 -9.60
CA GLY A 236 -3.30 20.51 -10.60
C GLY A 236 -2.46 19.25 -10.36
N TYR A 237 -2.63 18.53 -9.24
CA TYR A 237 -1.92 17.28 -8.97
C TYR A 237 -2.61 16.08 -9.65
N ARG A 238 -1.89 15.38 -10.53
CA ARG A 238 -2.40 14.17 -11.20
C ARG A 238 -2.06 12.91 -10.42
N LEU A 239 -3.01 12.40 -9.63
CA LEU A 239 -2.80 11.20 -8.81
C LEU A 239 -2.51 9.95 -9.65
N GLN A 240 -3.26 9.74 -10.74
CA GLN A 240 -3.24 8.51 -11.55
C GLN A 240 -2.02 8.38 -12.48
N GLN A 241 -1.05 9.29 -12.41
CA GLN A 241 0.15 9.23 -13.24
C GLN A 241 1.02 8.01 -12.92
N ARG A 242 1.74 7.50 -13.94
CA ARG A 242 2.57 6.29 -13.81
C ARG A 242 3.62 6.40 -12.71
N ALA A 243 4.19 7.58 -12.49
CA ALA A 243 5.19 7.83 -11.46
C ALA A 243 4.68 7.64 -10.03
N ASN A 244 3.36 7.65 -9.82
CA ASN A 244 2.76 7.48 -8.49
C ASN A 244 2.42 6.03 -8.14
N GLN A 245 2.38 5.16 -9.14
CA GLN A 245 2.00 3.76 -8.95
C GLN A 245 3.11 3.02 -8.17
N GLY A 246 2.71 2.26 -7.16
CA GLY A 246 3.62 1.54 -6.27
C GLY A 246 4.18 2.35 -5.10
N LYS A 247 3.92 3.66 -5.02
CA LYS A 247 4.29 4.47 -3.84
C LYS A 247 3.37 4.14 -2.66
N SER A 248 3.83 4.44 -1.44
CA SER A 248 2.97 4.39 -0.25
C SER A 248 1.99 5.56 -0.21
N TYR A 249 0.86 5.38 0.47
CA TYR A 249 -0.13 6.45 0.69
C TYR A 249 0.47 7.67 1.40
N GLN A 250 1.34 7.44 2.38
CA GLN A 250 2.04 8.52 3.09
C GLN A 250 2.89 9.34 2.13
N ARG A 251 3.67 8.68 1.26
CA ARG A 251 4.49 9.37 0.26
C ARG A 251 3.64 10.17 -0.73
N LEU A 252 2.53 9.60 -1.21
CA LEU A 252 1.61 10.30 -2.11
C LEU A 252 1.02 11.56 -1.46
N ARG A 253 0.60 11.47 -0.19
CA ARG A 253 0.10 12.63 0.56
C ARG A 253 1.17 13.70 0.73
N SER A 254 2.39 13.32 1.13
CA SER A 254 3.49 14.29 1.28
C SER A 254 3.92 14.94 -0.03
N GLU A 255 3.94 14.19 -1.14
CA GLU A 255 4.25 14.75 -2.46
C GLU A 255 3.12 15.67 -2.97
N PHE A 256 1.86 15.35 -2.69
CA PHE A 256 0.73 16.22 -2.98
C PHE A 256 0.80 17.53 -2.18
N GLU A 257 1.04 17.44 -0.86
CA GLU A 257 1.24 18.61 -0.02
C GLU A 257 2.38 19.48 -0.55
N ASN A 258 3.53 18.89 -0.90
CA ASN A 258 4.65 19.66 -1.44
C ASN A 258 4.31 20.29 -2.79
N HIS A 259 3.54 19.61 -3.64
CA HIS A 259 3.02 20.19 -4.89
C HIS A 259 2.21 21.48 -4.64
N LEU A 260 1.42 21.57 -3.55
CA LEU A 260 0.69 22.81 -3.23
C LEU A 260 1.63 24.00 -3.00
N LEU A 261 2.78 23.78 -2.33
CA LEU A 261 3.80 24.80 -2.15
C LEU A 261 4.54 25.10 -3.46
N ASP A 262 5.01 24.05 -4.14
CA ASP A 262 5.86 24.16 -5.33
C ASP A 262 5.13 24.83 -6.51
N SER A 263 3.80 24.64 -6.60
CA SER A 263 2.94 25.28 -7.60
C SER A 263 2.50 26.70 -7.22
N GLY A 264 2.84 27.19 -6.02
CA GLY A 264 2.44 28.51 -5.53
C GLY A 264 0.98 28.62 -5.10
N GLN A 265 0.25 27.50 -4.97
CA GLN A 265 -1.13 27.49 -4.47
C GLN A 265 -1.22 27.93 -3.00
N VAL A 266 -0.14 27.75 -2.25
CA VAL A 266 -0.03 28.14 -0.85
C VAL A 266 1.33 28.76 -0.57
N THR A 267 1.43 29.53 0.50
CA THR A 267 2.65 30.27 0.87
C THR A 267 3.27 29.77 2.17
N THR A 268 2.47 29.26 3.12
CA THR A 268 2.96 28.84 4.43
C THR A 268 2.93 27.32 4.61
N PRO A 269 3.76 26.77 5.53
CA PRO A 269 3.69 25.37 5.92
C PRO A 269 2.32 24.97 6.49
N LEU A 270 1.62 25.90 7.15
CA LEU A 270 0.31 25.62 7.75
C LEU A 270 -0.78 25.51 6.66
N GLU A 271 -0.81 26.46 5.72
CA GLU A 271 -1.71 26.42 4.56
C GLU A 271 -1.59 25.11 3.80
N LYS A 272 -0.34 24.67 3.54
CA LYS A 272 -0.07 23.38 2.90
C LYS A 272 -0.78 22.22 3.59
N ILE A 273 -0.63 22.10 4.92
CA ILE A 273 -1.17 20.96 5.66
C ILE A 273 -2.70 21.04 5.75
N VAL A 274 -3.23 22.24 5.99
CA VAL A 274 -4.68 22.47 6.08
C VAL A 274 -5.36 22.19 4.73
N LEU A 275 -4.87 22.79 3.63
CA LEU A 275 -5.44 22.55 2.30
C LEU A 275 -5.20 21.13 1.82
N GLY A 276 -4.02 20.55 2.08
CA GLY A 276 -3.74 19.15 1.83
C GLY A 276 -4.78 18.23 2.47
N ARG A 277 -5.18 18.53 3.72
CA ARG A 277 -6.23 17.78 4.42
C ARG A 277 -7.63 18.04 3.85
N LEU A 278 -7.98 19.29 3.55
CA LEU A 278 -9.31 19.63 3.00
C LEU A 278 -9.54 19.03 1.60
N LEU A 279 -8.48 18.99 0.77
CA LEU A 279 -8.48 18.45 -0.58
C LEU A 279 -8.42 16.92 -0.61
N LEU A 280 -8.06 16.25 0.50
CA LEU A 280 -8.06 14.78 0.56
C LEU A 280 -9.43 14.16 0.24
N ARG A 281 -10.51 14.93 0.38
CA ARG A 281 -11.87 14.49 0.03
C ARG A 281 -12.09 14.35 -1.48
N GLN A 282 -11.29 15.05 -2.28
CA GLN A 282 -11.29 14.94 -3.74
C GLN A 282 -10.45 13.75 -4.21
N PHE A 283 -9.66 13.13 -3.31
CA PHE A 283 -8.96 11.88 -3.61
C PHE A 283 -9.95 10.70 -3.65
N PRO A 284 -9.57 9.58 -4.28
CA PRO A 284 -10.30 8.32 -4.18
C PRO A 284 -10.61 7.95 -2.73
N ILE A 285 -11.78 7.37 -2.51
CA ILE A 285 -12.37 7.18 -1.18
C ILE A 285 -11.47 6.41 -0.20
N GLU A 286 -10.63 5.50 -0.70
CA GLU A 286 -9.69 4.74 0.11
C GLU A 286 -8.62 5.62 0.79
N PHE A 287 -8.37 6.85 0.29
CA PHE A 287 -7.49 7.82 0.96
C PHE A 287 -8.08 8.38 2.25
N GLN A 288 -9.39 8.19 2.51
CA GLN A 288 -10.04 8.59 3.75
C GLN A 288 -9.89 7.54 4.85
N VAL A 289 -9.43 6.32 4.51
CA VAL A 289 -9.21 5.26 5.50
C VAL A 289 -8.02 5.61 6.39
N ARG A 290 -8.22 5.42 7.70
CA ARG A 290 -7.17 5.57 8.72
C ARG A 290 -6.34 4.31 8.86
N ASN A 291 -5.08 4.46 9.28
CA ASN A 291 -4.17 3.35 9.58
C ASN A 291 -3.92 2.39 8.40
N ILE A 292 -3.82 2.93 7.18
CA ILE A 292 -3.35 2.18 6.01
C ILE A 292 -1.88 1.77 6.27
N PRO A 293 -1.50 0.49 6.06
CA PRO A 293 -0.12 0.05 6.22
C PRO A 293 0.85 0.89 5.37
N GLN A 294 1.98 1.30 5.96
CA GLN A 294 2.97 2.16 5.29
C GLN A 294 3.56 1.50 4.04
N ASP A 295 3.68 0.18 4.04
CA ASP A 295 4.26 -0.59 2.94
C ASP A 295 3.25 -1.00 1.87
N LEU A 296 1.97 -0.63 2.00
CA LEU A 296 0.96 -0.96 0.99
C LEU A 296 1.23 -0.15 -0.29
N PRO A 297 1.61 -0.80 -1.42
CA PRO A 297 1.92 -0.07 -2.63
C PRO A 297 0.63 0.31 -3.35
N TYR A 298 0.50 1.60 -3.69
CA TYR A 298 -0.66 2.14 -4.37
C TYR A 298 -0.87 1.50 -5.75
N ALA A 299 -2.07 0.96 -5.98
CA ALA A 299 -2.57 0.43 -7.24
C ALA A 299 -1.86 -0.81 -7.83
N THR A 300 -0.78 -1.34 -7.25
CA THR A 300 0.04 -2.36 -7.93
C THR A 300 -0.01 -3.76 -7.31
N SER A 301 -0.65 -3.95 -6.15
CA SER A 301 -0.72 -5.25 -5.46
C SER A 301 -2.15 -5.81 -5.35
N VAL A 302 -2.26 -7.14 -5.20
CA VAL A 302 -3.55 -7.82 -4.94
C VAL A 302 -4.13 -7.40 -3.58
N VAL A 303 -3.28 -7.18 -2.58
CA VAL A 303 -3.68 -6.67 -1.26
C VAL A 303 -4.34 -5.30 -1.40
N TRP A 304 -3.78 -4.42 -2.23
CA TRP A 304 -4.38 -3.13 -2.53
C TRP A 304 -5.76 -3.27 -3.20
N VAL A 305 -5.92 -4.21 -4.15
CA VAL A 305 -7.23 -4.45 -4.79
C VAL A 305 -8.28 -4.88 -3.77
N ASN A 306 -7.93 -5.80 -2.86
CA ASN A 306 -8.86 -6.26 -1.82
C ASN A 306 -9.23 -5.14 -0.85
N PHE A 307 -8.27 -4.31 -0.47
CA PHE A 307 -8.48 -3.14 0.36
C PHE A 307 -9.43 -2.12 -0.29
N VAL A 308 -9.16 -1.72 -1.54
CA VAL A 308 -9.97 -0.73 -2.26
C VAL A 308 -11.37 -1.27 -2.57
N HIS A 309 -11.49 -2.56 -2.90
CA HIS A 309 -12.78 -3.24 -3.00
C HIS A 309 -13.57 -3.12 -1.69
N GLY A 310 -12.94 -3.45 -0.56
CA GLY A 310 -13.52 -3.30 0.77
C GLY A 310 -13.94 -1.87 1.11
N ALA A 311 -13.08 -0.88 0.86
CA ALA A 311 -13.36 0.53 1.09
C ALA A 311 -14.55 1.03 0.25
N ARG A 312 -14.58 0.71 -1.04
CA ARG A 312 -15.69 1.10 -1.94
C ARG A 312 -17.00 0.44 -1.54
N LEU A 313 -16.96 -0.84 -1.15
CA LEU A 313 -18.13 -1.54 -0.64
C LEU A 313 -18.64 -0.92 0.67
N ALA A 314 -17.74 -0.63 1.61
CA ALA A 314 -18.10 0.04 2.87
C ALA A 314 -18.79 1.38 2.60
N HIS A 315 -18.21 2.22 1.75
CA HIS A 315 -18.76 3.51 1.38
C HIS A 315 -20.14 3.42 0.72
N ALA A 316 -20.30 2.45 -0.20
CA ALA A 316 -21.57 2.25 -0.90
C ALA A 316 -22.69 1.75 0.02
N LEU A 317 -22.36 1.00 1.07
CA LEU A 317 -23.32 0.53 2.07
C LEU A 317 -23.71 1.65 3.05
N ASP A 318 -22.73 2.37 3.55
CA ASP A 318 -22.88 3.49 4.47
C ASP A 318 -21.56 4.28 4.48
N PRO A 319 -21.53 5.54 4.01
CA PRO A 319 -20.32 6.37 4.03
C PRO A 319 -19.63 6.44 5.40
N GLY A 320 -20.41 6.35 6.49
CA GLY A 320 -19.89 6.34 7.85
C GLY A 320 -19.17 5.06 8.27
N LEU A 321 -19.22 3.97 7.49
CA LEU A 321 -18.48 2.74 7.80
C LEU A 321 -16.97 2.91 7.64
N LEU A 322 -16.51 3.74 6.71
CA LEU A 322 -15.08 3.97 6.50
C LEU A 322 -14.38 4.54 7.75
N GLN A 323 -15.10 5.34 8.53
CA GLN A 323 -14.59 5.92 9.77
C GLN A 323 -14.62 4.94 10.95
N ARG A 324 -15.24 3.78 10.79
CA ARG A 324 -15.42 2.77 11.84
C ARG A 324 -14.58 1.53 11.62
N LEU A 325 -14.33 1.16 10.37
CA LEU A 325 -13.63 -0.07 10.01
C LEU A 325 -12.12 0.14 9.91
N THR A 326 -11.36 -0.82 10.43
CA THR A 326 -9.90 -0.89 10.23
C THR A 326 -9.55 -1.39 8.83
N PHE A 327 -8.29 -1.24 8.43
CA PHE A 327 -7.76 -1.79 7.18
C PHE A 327 -8.14 -3.28 6.98
N GLN A 328 -7.89 -4.12 7.99
CA GLN A 328 -8.18 -5.56 7.88
C GLN A 328 -9.69 -5.83 7.81
N GLN A 329 -10.50 -5.10 8.59
CA GLN A 329 -11.95 -5.24 8.53
C GLN A 329 -12.51 -4.84 7.16
N LEU A 330 -11.92 -3.85 6.49
CA LEU A 330 -12.27 -3.49 5.12
C LEU A 330 -11.88 -4.59 4.13
N VAL A 331 -10.67 -5.13 4.22
CA VAL A 331 -10.22 -6.25 3.37
C VAL A 331 -11.16 -7.46 3.51
N ASP A 332 -11.60 -7.78 4.72
CA ASP A 332 -12.49 -8.91 5.00
C ASP A 332 -13.97 -8.64 4.68
N LEU A 333 -14.36 -7.36 4.56
CA LEU A 333 -15.76 -6.94 4.50
C LEU A 333 -16.55 -7.64 3.37
N PRO A 334 -16.04 -7.74 2.13
CA PRO A 334 -16.79 -8.40 1.06
C PRO A 334 -17.09 -9.86 1.35
N LEU A 335 -16.13 -10.59 1.94
CA LEU A 335 -16.31 -11.99 2.31
C LEU A 335 -17.40 -12.13 3.38
N ARG A 336 -17.30 -11.34 4.47
CA ARG A 336 -18.29 -11.35 5.56
C ARG A 336 -19.69 -10.99 5.09
N LYS A 337 -19.81 -10.08 4.11
CA LYS A 337 -21.10 -9.68 3.55
C LYS A 337 -21.66 -10.69 2.56
N SER A 338 -20.87 -11.62 2.03
CA SER A 338 -21.28 -12.53 0.96
C SER A 338 -22.01 -13.81 1.39
N GLU A 339 -21.79 -14.32 2.61
CA GLU A 339 -22.15 -15.69 3.01
C GLU A 339 -23.66 -16.03 2.88
N LYS A 340 -24.55 -15.04 2.98
CA LYS A 340 -26.01 -15.18 2.80
C LYS A 340 -26.65 -13.92 2.18
N ALA A 341 -25.91 -13.23 1.32
CA ALA A 341 -26.34 -11.95 0.76
C ALA A 341 -27.53 -12.09 -0.21
N PRO A 342 -28.47 -11.12 -0.22
CA PRO A 342 -29.41 -11.00 -1.33
C PRO A 342 -28.66 -10.66 -2.62
N LYS A 343 -29.24 -11.01 -3.78
CA LYS A 343 -28.63 -10.79 -5.10
C LYS A 343 -28.14 -9.34 -5.31
N ALA A 344 -28.94 -8.35 -4.92
CA ALA A 344 -28.55 -6.93 -5.05
C ALA A 344 -27.25 -6.59 -4.30
N LEU A 345 -27.00 -7.21 -3.14
CA LEU A 345 -25.76 -7.03 -2.38
C LEU A 345 -24.59 -7.78 -3.05
N LEU A 346 -24.83 -8.97 -3.59
CA LEU A 346 -23.82 -9.69 -4.38
C LEU A 346 -23.40 -8.91 -5.64
N ASP A 347 -24.37 -8.30 -6.33
CA ASP A 347 -24.11 -7.45 -7.50
C ASP A 347 -23.27 -6.22 -7.12
N LEU A 348 -23.59 -5.57 -5.99
CA LEU A 348 -22.79 -4.45 -5.47
C LEU A 348 -21.35 -4.87 -5.10
N ILE A 349 -21.18 -6.04 -4.47
CA ILE A 349 -19.87 -6.63 -4.16
C ILE A 349 -19.08 -6.86 -5.47
N ALA A 350 -19.71 -7.43 -6.50
CA ALA A 350 -19.06 -7.67 -7.78
C ALA A 350 -18.63 -6.35 -8.48
N LEU A 351 -19.51 -5.34 -8.50
CA LEU A 351 -19.24 -4.05 -9.12
C LEU A 351 -18.08 -3.29 -8.45
N THR A 352 -18.04 -3.28 -7.12
CA THR A 352 -16.98 -2.61 -6.36
C THR A 352 -15.62 -3.30 -6.54
N ARG A 353 -15.59 -4.63 -6.64
CA ARG A 353 -14.38 -5.39 -7.00
C ARG A 353 -13.88 -5.09 -8.41
N LEU A 354 -14.79 -5.03 -9.39
CA LEU A 354 -14.44 -4.72 -10.78
C LEU A 354 -13.77 -3.36 -10.91
N ALA A 355 -14.30 -2.35 -10.23
CA ALA A 355 -13.73 -1.01 -10.24
C ALA A 355 -12.29 -1.00 -9.70
N ALA A 356 -12.00 -1.75 -8.63
CA ALA A 356 -10.66 -1.86 -8.06
C ALA A 356 -9.71 -2.64 -9.00
N ALA A 357 -10.18 -3.74 -9.58
CA ALA A 357 -9.39 -4.53 -10.53
C ALA A 357 -9.02 -3.74 -11.79
N ARG A 358 -9.91 -2.86 -12.28
CA ARG A 358 -9.65 -2.00 -13.44
C ARG A 358 -8.56 -0.98 -13.18
N GLU A 359 -8.53 -0.38 -11.99
CA GLU A 359 -7.47 0.55 -11.63
C GLU A 359 -6.12 -0.15 -11.50
N TRP A 360 -6.12 -1.33 -10.88
CA TRP A 360 -4.93 -2.17 -10.80
C TRP A 360 -4.42 -2.63 -12.17
N SER A 361 -5.32 -3.03 -13.09
CA SER A 361 -4.91 -3.47 -14.42
C SER A 361 -4.27 -2.34 -15.23
N ARG A 362 -4.81 -1.11 -15.11
CA ARG A 362 -4.21 0.10 -15.69
C ARG A 362 -2.83 0.41 -15.08
N ALA A 363 -2.68 0.24 -13.76
CA ALA A 363 -1.43 0.54 -13.08
C ALA A 363 -0.32 -0.51 -13.32
N THR A 364 -0.70 -1.77 -13.50
CA THR A 364 0.26 -2.85 -13.77
C THR A 364 0.53 -3.05 -15.27
N GLY A 365 -0.35 -2.54 -16.14
CA GLY A 365 -0.33 -2.85 -17.56
C GLY A 365 -0.70 -4.31 -17.84
N ALA A 366 -1.46 -4.94 -16.93
CA ALA A 366 -1.86 -6.35 -17.05
C ALA A 366 -2.79 -6.61 -18.25
N ILE A 367 -3.44 -5.56 -18.75
CA ILE A 367 -4.30 -5.58 -19.94
C ILE A 367 -3.73 -4.61 -20.96
N ALA A 368 -3.63 -5.05 -22.22
CA ALA A 368 -3.24 -4.18 -23.31
C ALA A 368 -4.41 -3.22 -23.64
N PRO A 369 -4.15 -1.94 -23.95
CA PRO A 369 -5.21 -1.04 -24.40
C PRO A 369 -5.77 -1.56 -25.73
N THR A 370 -6.96 -2.16 -25.70
CA THR A 370 -7.61 -2.76 -26.87
C THR A 370 -8.85 -1.93 -27.23
N HIS A 371 -9.29 -1.96 -28.49
CA HIS A 371 -10.59 -1.44 -28.89
C HIS A 371 -11.67 -2.44 -28.43
N GLU A 372 -12.07 -2.38 -27.16
CA GLU A 372 -12.87 -3.41 -26.47
C GLU A 372 -14.38 -3.32 -26.76
N THR A 373 -15.06 -4.48 -26.78
CA THR A 373 -16.52 -4.58 -26.64
C THR A 373 -16.94 -4.40 -25.16
N ALA A 374 -18.18 -3.97 -24.90
CA ALA A 374 -18.64 -3.66 -23.54
C ALA A 374 -18.55 -4.85 -22.55
N THR A 375 -18.67 -6.09 -23.03
CA THR A 375 -18.55 -7.31 -22.22
C THR A 375 -17.11 -7.64 -21.84
N GLU A 376 -16.16 -7.48 -22.76
CA GLU A 376 -14.72 -7.70 -22.50
C GLU A 376 -14.17 -6.67 -21.51
N ALA A 377 -14.60 -5.41 -21.64
CA ALA A 377 -14.28 -4.32 -20.71
C ALA A 377 -14.75 -4.55 -19.25
N LEU A 378 -15.67 -5.51 -19.04
CA LEU A 378 -16.17 -5.91 -17.72
C LEU A 378 -15.45 -7.17 -17.19
N SER A 379 -15.10 -8.15 -18.03
CA SER A 379 -14.48 -9.41 -17.58
C SER A 379 -12.95 -9.36 -17.47
N ASP A 380 -12.29 -8.59 -18.33
CA ASP A 380 -10.83 -8.65 -18.49
C ASP A 380 -10.05 -8.24 -17.25
N PRO A 381 -10.41 -7.17 -16.51
CA PRO A 381 -9.74 -6.80 -15.26
C PRO A 381 -9.77 -7.92 -14.21
N ILE A 382 -10.90 -8.61 -14.07
CA ILE A 382 -11.06 -9.70 -13.10
C ILE A 382 -10.25 -10.93 -13.53
N ASN A 383 -10.35 -11.32 -14.79
CA ASN A 383 -9.60 -12.46 -15.33
C ASN A 383 -8.08 -12.23 -15.25
N ALA A 384 -7.61 -11.02 -15.56
CA ALA A 384 -6.21 -10.64 -15.44
C ALA A 384 -5.72 -10.74 -13.98
N LEU A 385 -6.53 -10.26 -13.03
CA LEU A 385 -6.21 -10.34 -11.60
C LEU A 385 -6.15 -11.78 -11.09
N GLU A 386 -7.09 -12.64 -11.50
CA GLU A 386 -7.08 -14.06 -11.13
C GLU A 386 -5.86 -14.79 -11.70
N LYS A 387 -5.53 -14.53 -12.98
CA LYS A 387 -4.33 -15.06 -13.62
C LYS A 387 -3.07 -14.64 -12.88
N TYR A 388 -2.96 -13.36 -12.53
CA TYR A 388 -1.84 -12.83 -11.77
C TYR A 388 -1.72 -13.49 -10.39
N THR A 389 -2.83 -13.62 -9.66
CA THR A 389 -2.85 -14.28 -8.35
C THR A 389 -2.39 -15.75 -8.45
N LYS A 390 -2.86 -16.49 -9.46
CA LYS A 390 -2.40 -17.87 -9.71
C LYS A 390 -0.91 -17.96 -10.01
N GLN A 391 -0.38 -17.04 -10.83
CA GLN A 391 1.05 -16.97 -11.15
C GLN A 391 1.89 -16.62 -9.92
N LEU A 392 1.45 -15.67 -9.11
CA LEU A 392 2.12 -15.27 -7.87
C LEU A 392 2.19 -16.45 -6.89
N ASN A 393 1.07 -17.16 -6.68
CA ASN A 393 1.06 -18.34 -5.81
C ASN A 393 2.00 -19.43 -6.33
N ALA A 394 2.03 -19.68 -7.64
CA ALA A 394 2.96 -20.64 -8.24
C ALA A 394 4.43 -20.23 -8.02
N ALA A 395 4.75 -18.95 -8.15
CA ALA A 395 6.10 -18.43 -7.91
C ALA A 395 6.51 -18.54 -6.43
N ILE A 396 5.60 -18.24 -5.49
CA ILE A 396 5.85 -18.40 -4.04
C ILE A 396 6.16 -19.87 -3.74
N ILE A 397 5.38 -20.81 -4.26
CA ILE A 397 5.63 -22.25 -4.09
C ILE A 397 7.02 -22.60 -4.65
N GLN A 398 7.39 -22.09 -5.82
CA GLN A 398 8.73 -22.33 -6.40
C GLN A 398 9.87 -21.76 -5.55
N MET A 399 9.68 -20.63 -4.86
CA MET A 399 10.71 -20.07 -3.96
C MET A 399 10.94 -20.92 -2.71
N THR A 400 9.94 -21.72 -2.29
CA THR A 400 10.09 -22.65 -1.16
C THR A 400 10.77 -23.96 -1.54
N VAL A 401 11.01 -24.20 -2.83
CA VAL A 401 11.77 -25.36 -3.30
C VAL A 401 13.23 -25.16 -2.93
N GLU A 402 13.83 -26.16 -2.27
CA GLU A 402 15.24 -26.13 -1.90
C GLU A 402 16.11 -25.85 -3.14
N PRO A 403 17.04 -24.88 -3.09
CA PRO A 403 17.92 -24.60 -4.21
C PRO A 403 18.68 -25.88 -4.58
N PRO A 404 18.83 -26.21 -5.87
CA PRO A 404 19.49 -27.44 -6.25
C PRO A 404 20.92 -27.47 -5.69
N GLN A 405 21.26 -28.54 -4.96
CA GLN A 405 22.60 -28.78 -4.40
C GLN A 405 23.60 -29.15 -5.51
N ARG A 406 23.84 -28.22 -6.44
CA ARG A 406 24.59 -28.45 -7.69
C ARG A 406 26.00 -28.96 -7.44
N LEU A 407 26.67 -28.48 -6.39
CA LEU A 407 28.02 -28.92 -6.03
C LEU A 407 28.05 -30.35 -5.49
N GLU A 408 27.05 -30.76 -4.71
CA GLU A 408 26.96 -32.13 -4.21
C GLU A 408 26.61 -33.12 -5.32
N LEU A 409 25.67 -32.75 -6.20
CA LEU A 409 25.32 -33.53 -7.38
C LEU A 409 26.52 -33.65 -8.32
N ALA A 410 27.22 -32.54 -8.60
CA ALA A 410 28.45 -32.54 -9.39
C ALA A 410 29.53 -33.43 -8.77
N SER A 411 29.72 -33.36 -7.45
CA SER A 411 30.69 -34.20 -6.73
C SER A 411 30.36 -35.69 -6.86
N LYS A 412 29.08 -36.06 -6.71
CA LYS A 412 28.62 -37.45 -6.88
C LYS A 412 28.82 -37.92 -8.33
N CYS A 413 28.36 -37.15 -9.31
CA CYS A 413 28.54 -37.48 -10.73
C CYS A 413 30.00 -37.63 -11.14
N LEU A 414 30.90 -36.74 -10.67
CA LEU A 414 32.33 -36.83 -10.98
C LEU A 414 32.97 -38.04 -10.29
N LYS A 415 32.64 -38.32 -9.03
CA LYS A 415 33.12 -39.53 -8.32
C LYS A 415 32.68 -40.81 -9.03
N GLU A 416 31.44 -40.87 -9.48
CA GLU A 416 30.91 -42.00 -10.25
C GLU A 416 31.63 -42.13 -11.61
N ALA A 417 31.74 -41.03 -12.36
CA ALA A 417 32.36 -41.01 -13.68
C ALA A 417 33.85 -41.42 -13.68
N PHE A 418 34.56 -41.09 -12.60
CA PHE A 418 35.99 -41.38 -12.44
C PHE A 418 36.30 -42.57 -11.51
N SER A 419 35.28 -43.26 -11.02
CA SER A 419 35.45 -44.41 -10.13
C SER A 419 36.36 -45.48 -10.77
N GLY A 420 37.42 -45.86 -10.05
CA GLY A 420 38.44 -46.83 -10.53
C GLY A 420 39.39 -46.33 -11.62
N ARG A 421 39.27 -45.07 -12.06
CA ARG A 421 40.08 -44.49 -13.16
C ARG A 421 41.02 -43.38 -12.70
N LEU A 422 40.66 -42.64 -11.65
CA LEU A 422 41.46 -41.57 -11.07
C LEU A 422 41.39 -41.56 -9.54
N VAL A 423 42.53 -41.30 -8.91
CA VAL A 423 42.61 -41.00 -7.48
C VAL A 423 42.44 -39.48 -7.31
N GLY A 424 41.47 -39.05 -6.50
CA GLY A 424 41.24 -37.63 -6.19
C GLY A 424 40.73 -36.77 -7.36
N PRO A 425 39.66 -37.15 -8.09
CA PRO A 425 39.14 -36.34 -9.22
C PRO A 425 38.63 -34.95 -8.81
N LEU A 426 38.34 -34.73 -7.51
CA LEU A 426 37.93 -33.43 -6.97
C LEU A 426 39.11 -32.48 -6.74
N ASP A 427 40.34 -32.99 -6.71
CA ASP A 427 41.56 -32.19 -6.50
C ASP A 427 42.09 -31.59 -7.80
N ILE A 428 41.48 -31.94 -8.95
CA ILE A 428 41.85 -31.42 -10.26
C ILE A 428 41.51 -29.93 -10.33
N ARG A 429 42.52 -29.13 -10.65
CA ARG A 429 42.40 -27.69 -10.85
C ARG A 429 42.52 -27.33 -12.33
N LEU A 430 41.64 -26.44 -12.77
CA LEU A 430 41.45 -26.03 -14.15
C LEU A 430 41.71 -24.53 -14.32
N MET A 431 42.29 -24.14 -15.44
CA MET A 431 42.39 -22.75 -15.87
C MET A 431 41.86 -22.58 -17.30
N ARG A 432 41.40 -21.38 -17.64
CA ARG A 432 40.72 -21.10 -18.91
C ARG A 432 41.69 -20.79 -20.06
N ASP A 433 42.89 -20.38 -19.71
CA ASP A 433 44.00 -20.07 -20.61
C ASP A 433 45.10 -21.11 -20.37
N ASP A 434 45.83 -21.55 -21.39
CA ASP A 434 46.91 -22.55 -21.25
C ASP A 434 48.23 -21.98 -20.72
N GLY A 435 48.24 -20.68 -20.40
CA GLY A 435 49.41 -19.94 -19.92
C GLY A 435 50.37 -19.54 -21.04
N TYR A 436 50.08 -19.93 -22.29
CA TYR A 436 50.88 -19.63 -23.49
C TYR A 436 50.05 -19.25 -24.74
N ALA A 437 48.73 -19.12 -24.64
CA ALA A 437 47.84 -18.80 -25.75
C ALA A 437 47.89 -17.30 -26.08
N GLY A 438 49.02 -16.87 -26.65
CA GLY A 438 49.18 -15.70 -27.53
C GLY A 438 48.79 -14.35 -26.92
N LYS A 439 49.74 -13.46 -26.59
CA LYS A 439 50.64 -12.84 -27.57
C LYS A 439 52.06 -12.69 -26.99
N ARG A 440 52.98 -13.59 -27.34
CA ARG A 440 54.36 -13.16 -27.56
C ARG A 440 54.34 -12.32 -28.83
N VAL A 441 54.20 -11.00 -28.70
CA VAL A 441 54.75 -10.12 -29.73
C VAL A 441 56.25 -10.32 -29.63
N GLU A 442 56.88 -10.86 -30.67
CA GLU A 442 58.34 -11.10 -30.77
C GLU A 442 59.16 -9.79 -30.79
N ARG A 443 58.86 -8.84 -29.90
CA ARG A 443 59.53 -7.54 -29.85
C ARG A 443 59.68 -7.03 -28.43
N ASN A 444 60.29 -7.78 -27.52
CA ASN A 444 60.86 -7.20 -26.30
C ASN A 444 62.04 -8.03 -25.78
N VAL A 445 63.16 -7.34 -25.53
CA VAL A 445 64.46 -7.87 -25.06
C VAL A 445 64.43 -8.18 -23.54
N ILE A 446 63.25 -8.13 -22.90
CA ILE A 446 63.08 -8.37 -21.47
C ILE A 446 62.10 -9.53 -21.27
N GLU A 447 62.60 -10.64 -20.72
CA GLU A 447 61.76 -11.75 -20.26
C GLU A 447 60.90 -11.28 -19.08
N THR A 448 59.59 -11.15 -19.31
CA THR A 448 58.63 -10.89 -18.23
C THR A 448 58.30 -12.20 -17.53
N PRO A 449 58.33 -12.27 -16.19
CA PRO A 449 58.06 -13.51 -15.46
C PRO A 449 56.59 -13.93 -15.62
N THR A 450 56.37 -15.23 -15.81
CA THR A 450 55.02 -15.82 -15.93
C THR A 450 54.22 -15.62 -14.65
N VAL A 451 53.19 -14.78 -14.72
CA VAL A 451 52.26 -14.56 -13.59
C VAL A 451 51.25 -15.72 -13.56
N PRO A 452 51.07 -16.41 -12.42
CA PRO A 452 50.04 -17.44 -12.26
C PRO A 452 48.65 -16.91 -12.58
N GLY A 453 47.95 -17.57 -13.49
CA GLY A 453 46.52 -17.38 -13.73
C GLY A 453 45.65 -17.98 -12.62
N ARG A 454 44.37 -17.60 -12.59
CA ARG A 454 43.39 -18.15 -11.65
C ARG A 454 43.05 -19.60 -12.02
N THR A 455 43.14 -20.50 -11.05
CA THR A 455 42.71 -21.90 -11.17
C THR A 455 41.42 -22.16 -10.39
N TYR A 456 40.57 -23.04 -10.93
CA TYR A 456 39.25 -23.39 -10.40
C TYR A 456 39.14 -24.91 -10.23
N PRO A 457 38.53 -25.42 -9.14
CA PRO A 457 38.25 -26.85 -9.00
C PRO A 457 37.39 -27.40 -10.14
N LEU A 458 37.70 -28.59 -10.64
CA LEU A 458 36.92 -29.28 -11.68
C LEU A 458 35.44 -29.39 -11.29
N VAL A 459 35.14 -29.66 -10.02
CA VAL A 459 33.77 -29.75 -9.50
C VAL A 459 32.99 -28.46 -9.66
N GLU A 460 33.62 -27.30 -9.46
CA GLU A 460 32.98 -25.99 -9.63
C GLU A 460 32.76 -25.67 -11.11
N VAL A 461 33.75 -25.98 -11.95
CA VAL A 461 33.65 -25.78 -13.41
C VAL A 461 32.58 -26.69 -14.01
N TYR A 462 32.42 -27.90 -13.50
CA TYR A 462 31.35 -28.82 -13.91
C TYR A 462 29.98 -28.37 -13.38
N ALA A 463 29.87 -28.03 -12.08
CA ALA A 463 28.62 -27.58 -11.46
C ALA A 463 28.07 -26.26 -12.06
N SER A 464 28.96 -25.38 -12.53
CA SER A 464 28.61 -24.13 -13.21
C SER A 464 28.24 -24.30 -14.69
N GLY A 465 28.42 -25.50 -15.27
CA GLY A 465 28.22 -25.73 -16.71
C GLY A 465 29.34 -25.13 -17.57
N GLY A 466 30.50 -24.82 -16.98
CA GLY A 466 31.66 -24.25 -17.68
C GLY A 466 32.35 -25.24 -18.61
N LEU A 467 32.19 -26.55 -18.40
CA LEU A 467 32.59 -27.59 -19.34
C LEU A 467 31.53 -27.71 -20.46
N SER A 468 31.84 -27.15 -21.63
CA SER A 468 30.96 -27.17 -22.79
C SER A 468 31.74 -27.60 -24.04
N PRO A 469 31.06 -27.97 -25.14
CA PRO A 469 31.74 -28.42 -26.37
C PRO A 469 32.67 -27.37 -26.97
N ASN A 470 32.39 -26.09 -26.71
CA ASN A 470 33.13 -24.96 -27.27
C ASN A 470 34.14 -24.37 -26.28
N THR A 471 34.27 -24.93 -25.07
CA THR A 471 35.20 -24.43 -24.05
C THR A 471 36.23 -25.49 -23.69
N LYS A 472 37.51 -25.12 -23.85
CA LYS A 472 38.64 -25.90 -23.35
C LYS A 472 39.09 -25.34 -22.01
N TRP A 473 39.31 -26.23 -21.07
CA TRP A 473 39.90 -25.94 -19.77
C TRP A 473 41.18 -26.72 -19.63
N TYR A 474 42.21 -26.11 -19.06
CA TYR A 474 43.54 -26.72 -18.97
C TYR A 474 43.81 -27.12 -17.54
N VAL A 475 44.25 -28.36 -17.34
CA VAL A 475 44.61 -28.85 -16.01
C VAL A 475 45.95 -28.24 -15.60
N SER A 476 45.93 -27.49 -14.50
CA SER A 476 47.08 -26.77 -13.97
C SER A 476 46.98 -26.63 -12.46
N ASN A 477 48.02 -27.08 -11.76
CA ASN A 477 48.11 -26.98 -10.30
C ASN A 477 48.72 -25.64 -9.85
N ASP A 478 49.56 -25.03 -10.70
CA ASP A 478 50.29 -23.80 -10.39
C ASP A 478 49.70 -22.55 -11.08
N GLY A 479 48.73 -22.74 -11.97
CA GLY A 479 48.11 -21.67 -12.76
C GLY A 479 49.03 -21.07 -13.82
N LYS A 480 50.23 -21.64 -14.03
CA LYS A 480 51.21 -21.11 -14.96
C LYS A 480 51.22 -21.88 -16.28
N ILE A 481 51.13 -23.21 -16.22
CA ILE A 481 51.22 -24.07 -17.41
C ILE A 481 50.11 -25.11 -17.40
N GLY A 482 49.44 -25.25 -18.54
CA GLY A 482 48.42 -26.28 -18.77
C GLY A 482 49.05 -27.56 -19.29
N THR A 483 48.85 -28.67 -18.58
CA THR A 483 49.45 -29.98 -18.97
C THR A 483 48.64 -30.69 -20.05
N PHE A 484 47.31 -30.70 -19.93
CA PHE A 484 46.38 -31.18 -20.94
C PHE A 484 45.08 -30.37 -20.85
N TRP A 485 44.37 -30.26 -21.97
CA TRP A 485 43.05 -29.67 -21.98
C TRP A 485 41.98 -30.72 -21.77
N ILE A 486 40.87 -30.32 -21.18
CA ILE A 486 39.63 -31.07 -21.06
C ILE A 486 38.46 -30.23 -21.58
N SER A 487 37.51 -30.87 -22.22
CA SER A 487 36.21 -30.30 -22.59
C SER A 487 35.13 -31.38 -22.51
N LEU A 488 33.87 -30.98 -22.61
CA LEU A 488 32.74 -31.92 -22.63
C LEU A 488 32.08 -31.86 -24.00
N SER A 489 32.03 -32.99 -24.71
CA SER A 489 31.40 -33.08 -26.02
C SER A 489 29.88 -32.84 -25.96
N SER A 490 29.25 -32.57 -27.11
CA SER A 490 27.79 -32.40 -27.19
C SER A 490 27.00 -33.65 -26.78
N LYS A 491 27.67 -34.81 -26.75
CA LYS A 491 27.12 -36.10 -26.28
C LYS A 491 27.42 -36.36 -24.80
N GLY A 492 27.97 -35.37 -24.10
CA GLY A 492 28.33 -35.46 -22.68
C GLY A 492 29.58 -36.30 -22.42
N THR A 493 30.46 -36.52 -23.41
CA THR A 493 31.70 -37.30 -23.20
C THR A 493 32.84 -36.37 -22.87
N LEU A 494 33.66 -36.69 -21.86
CA LEU A 494 34.85 -35.90 -21.55
C LEU A 494 35.91 -36.13 -22.62
N GLU A 495 36.25 -35.07 -23.34
CA GLU A 495 37.35 -35.06 -24.32
C GLU A 495 38.58 -34.46 -23.65
N HIS A 496 39.76 -34.98 -24.00
CA HIS A 496 41.02 -34.46 -23.52
C HIS A 496 42.11 -34.55 -24.57
N GLY A 497 43.15 -33.72 -24.44
CA GLY A 497 44.31 -33.77 -25.30
C GLY A 497 45.53 -33.06 -24.70
N LEU A 498 46.72 -33.49 -25.11
CA LEU A 498 47.98 -32.89 -24.67
C LEU A 498 48.15 -31.47 -25.23
N THR A 499 48.77 -30.60 -24.44
CA THR A 499 49.25 -29.29 -24.93
C THR A 499 50.58 -29.47 -25.67
N LYS A 500 50.92 -28.56 -26.60
CA LYS A 500 52.04 -28.69 -27.56
C LYS A 500 53.44 -28.82 -26.92
N GLN A 501 53.58 -28.70 -25.60
CA GLN A 501 54.86 -28.66 -24.88
C GLN A 501 55.17 -29.93 -24.08
N HIS A 502 54.28 -30.94 -24.02
CA HIS A 502 54.52 -32.18 -23.27
C HIS A 502 54.44 -33.39 -24.19
N THR A 503 55.59 -33.95 -24.57
CA THR A 503 55.72 -35.17 -25.40
C THR A 503 55.97 -36.45 -24.60
N ASP A 504 56.15 -36.36 -23.28
CA ASP A 504 56.32 -37.54 -22.41
C ASP A 504 55.10 -37.77 -21.50
N PRO A 505 54.48 -38.98 -21.52
CA PRO A 505 53.32 -39.31 -20.70
C PRO A 505 53.78 -39.84 -19.33
N LYS A 506 53.64 -39.05 -18.25
CA LYS A 506 53.53 -39.65 -16.91
C LYS A 506 52.08 -40.05 -16.65
N PRO A 507 51.80 -41.29 -16.22
CA PRO A 507 50.46 -41.87 -16.24
C PRO A 507 49.71 -41.42 -14.99
N PHE A 508 49.15 -40.21 -15.01
CA PHE A 508 48.16 -39.84 -13.98
C PHE A 508 46.73 -39.76 -14.53
N LEU A 509 46.54 -39.95 -15.83
CA LEU A 509 45.23 -40.09 -16.48
C LEU A 509 45.30 -41.15 -17.58
N LEU A 510 45.23 -42.43 -17.20
CA LEU A 510 44.78 -43.45 -18.14
C LEU A 510 43.25 -43.32 -18.28
N ILE A 511 42.80 -42.34 -19.07
CA ILE A 511 41.48 -42.42 -19.69
C ILE A 511 41.71 -43.11 -21.04
N PRO A 512 41.38 -44.40 -21.18
CA PRO A 512 41.65 -45.12 -22.42
C PRO A 512 40.79 -44.56 -23.57
N PRO A 513 41.37 -44.37 -24.78
CA PRO A 513 40.61 -43.95 -25.95
C PRO A 513 39.95 -45.19 -26.56
N LYS A 514 38.74 -45.50 -26.11
CA LYS A 514 37.64 -46.19 -26.84
C LYS A 514 36.71 -46.92 -25.84
N TYR A 515 35.42 -46.87 -26.18
CA TYR A 515 34.25 -47.58 -25.62
C TYR A 515 33.34 -46.80 -24.66
N PRO A 516 32.01 -47.04 -24.74
CA PRO A 516 30.99 -46.00 -24.68
C PRO A 516 30.38 -45.80 -23.29
N CYS A 517 29.65 -44.68 -23.17
CA CYS A 517 28.75 -44.32 -22.08
C CYS A 517 29.39 -43.75 -20.80
N LEU A 518 29.98 -42.56 -20.91
CA LEU A 518 29.84 -41.55 -19.86
C LEU A 518 28.75 -40.58 -20.31
N THR A 519 27.48 -40.92 -20.07
CA THR A 519 26.40 -39.93 -20.19
C THR A 519 26.42 -39.05 -18.96
N PHE A 520 27.17 -37.95 -19.01
CA PHE A 520 26.99 -36.87 -18.05
C PHE A 520 25.61 -36.26 -18.30
N ARG A 521 24.63 -36.60 -17.45
CA ARG A 521 23.37 -35.85 -17.44
C ARG A 521 23.71 -34.43 -16.99
N PRO A 522 23.24 -33.39 -17.71
CA PRO A 522 23.37 -32.03 -17.20
C PRO A 522 22.76 -32.00 -15.80
N CYS A 523 23.38 -31.26 -14.87
CA CYS A 523 22.74 -30.86 -13.61
C CYS A 523 21.61 -29.86 -13.90
N SER A 524 20.67 -30.25 -14.74
CA SER A 524 19.38 -29.61 -14.94
C SER A 524 18.33 -30.60 -14.45
N THR A 525 18.07 -30.58 -13.15
CA THR A 525 16.71 -30.86 -12.70
C THR A 525 15.81 -29.82 -13.37
N ASN A 526 14.97 -30.29 -14.31
CA ASN A 526 13.87 -29.58 -14.95
C ASN A 526 13.76 -28.08 -14.65
N ALA A 527 14.49 -27.28 -15.42
CA ALA A 527 14.29 -25.83 -15.50
C ALA A 527 14.49 -25.34 -16.95
N SER A 528 14.02 -26.11 -17.93
CA SER A 528 13.68 -25.58 -19.26
C SER A 528 12.21 -25.13 -19.26
N ALA A 529 11.93 -24.21 -18.34
CA ALA A 529 10.89 -23.20 -18.48
C ALA A 529 11.47 -21.89 -17.95
N ALA A 530 12.67 -21.54 -18.45
CA ALA A 530 13.26 -20.24 -18.25
C ALA A 530 12.40 -19.23 -19.01
N ILE A 531 11.50 -18.60 -18.26
CA ILE A 531 10.91 -17.30 -18.57
C ILE A 531 12.06 -16.41 -19.04
N SER A 532 12.02 -16.02 -20.31
CA SER A 532 12.89 -14.99 -20.87
C SER A 532 12.52 -13.64 -20.24
N ILE A 533 12.98 -13.38 -19.02
CA ILE A 533 13.04 -12.02 -18.48
C ILE A 533 14.33 -11.42 -19.04
N LYS A 534 14.25 -10.80 -20.22
CA LYS A 534 15.25 -9.83 -20.65
C LYS A 534 15.17 -8.64 -19.67
N PRO A 535 16.21 -8.31 -18.89
CA PRO A 535 16.26 -7.02 -18.25
C PRO A 535 16.47 -5.98 -19.36
N LYS A 536 15.42 -5.19 -19.64
CA LYS A 536 15.55 -3.97 -20.42
C LYS A 536 16.34 -3.01 -19.54
N MET A 537 17.66 -2.94 -19.74
CA MET A 537 18.48 -1.91 -19.12
C MET A 537 17.92 -0.54 -19.52
N PRO A 538 17.75 0.40 -18.58
CA PRO A 538 17.45 1.78 -18.91
C PRO A 538 18.68 2.38 -19.59
N MET A 539 18.52 2.82 -20.84
CA MET A 539 19.40 3.86 -21.36
C MET A 539 19.12 5.14 -20.56
N LYS A 540 20.20 5.72 -20.04
CA LYS A 540 20.27 7.12 -19.62
C LYS A 540 21.61 7.68 -20.13
N PRO A 541 21.69 8.97 -20.42
CA PRO A 541 20.62 9.93 -20.70
C PRO A 541 20.13 9.83 -22.15
#